data_AF-A0A556QVF9-F1
#
_entry.id   AF-A0A556QVF9-F1
#
_cell.length_a   1.000
_cell.length_b   1.000
_cell.length_c   1.000
_cell.angle_alpha   90.00
_cell.angle_beta   90.00
_cell.angle_gamma   90.00
#
_symmetry.space_group_name_H-M   'P 1'
#
loop_
_entity.id
_entity.type
_entity.pdbx_description
1 polymer ?
#
loop_
_entity_poly.entity_id
_entity_poly.type
_entity_poly.pdbx_seq_one_letter_code
_entity_poly.pdbx_strand_id
1 'polypeptide(L)'
;MSTFNTPLLMVIAFLLLTVGIGICFTRISTSFREYALGDQELHTAPLIGTLLTLIYGGGRLMIGVEQIHHFGLSWIFFILLNSFLPYWIISWLALRMTPFMSNLSMSESIGRVYGKYPRIIMGYLIFFLPLLRLPFKLM
;
A
#
# COMPACT_ATOMS: atom_id res chain seq x y z
N MET A 1 -7.64 43.69 1.19
CA MET A 1 -8.49 42.48 1.05
C MET A 1 -7.57 41.27 1.12
N SER A 2 -7.50 40.60 2.27
CA SER A 2 -6.64 39.41 2.42
C SER A 2 -7.22 38.27 1.61
N THR A 3 -6.59 37.94 0.48
CA THR A 3 -6.81 36.70 -0.25
C THR A 3 -6.24 35.56 0.60
N PHE A 4 -7.04 35.06 1.55
CA PHE A 4 -6.76 33.76 2.15
C PHE A 4 -6.78 32.74 1.02
N ASN A 5 -5.62 32.14 0.74
CA ASN A 5 -5.51 31.04 -0.21
C ASN A 5 -6.22 29.83 0.38
N THR A 6 -7.53 29.76 0.16
CA THR A 6 -8.42 28.67 0.54
C THR A 6 -7.84 27.27 0.25
N PRO A 7 -7.17 26.99 -0.90
CA PRO A 7 -6.56 25.66 -1.12
C PRO A 7 -5.37 25.39 -0.18
N LEU A 8 -4.54 26.39 0.11
CA LEU A 8 -3.41 26.24 1.02
C LEU A 8 -3.90 25.89 2.43
N LEU A 9 -4.97 26.57 2.88
CA LEU A 9 -5.57 26.33 4.19
C LEU A 9 -6.14 24.90 4.28
N MET A 10 -6.80 24.41 3.22
CA MET A 10 -7.28 23.02 3.16
C MET A 10 -6.14 22.00 3.28
N VAL A 11 -5.02 22.21 2.57
CA VAL A 11 -3.86 21.31 2.63
C VAL A 11 -3.23 21.31 4.03
N ILE A 12 -3.04 22.49 4.62
CA ILE A 12 -2.48 22.62 5.98
C ILE A 12 -3.38 21.92 6.99
N ALA A 13 -4.71 22.14 6.92
CA ALA A 13 -5.66 21.47 7.80
C ALA A 13 -5.61 19.94 7.65
N PHE A 14 -5.56 19.43 6.42
CA PHE A 14 -5.45 18.00 6.14
C PHE A 14 -4.17 17.38 6.71
N LEU A 15 -3.03 18.05 6.54
CA LEU A 15 -1.74 17.60 7.08
C LEU A 15 -1.77 17.58 8.61
N LEU A 16 -2.27 18.64 9.24
CA LEU A 16 -2.37 18.72 10.70
C LEU A 16 -3.29 17.64 11.26
N LEU A 17 -4.43 17.38 10.62
CA LEU A 17 -5.32 16.28 11.01
C LEU A 17 -4.63 14.93 10.88
N THR A 18 -3.93 14.68 9.76
CA THR A 18 -3.22 13.42 9.52
C THR A 18 -2.13 13.18 10.56
N VAL A 19 -1.34 14.22 10.87
CA VAL A 19 -0.31 14.16 11.91
C VAL A 19 -0.94 13.97 13.29
N GLY A 20 -2.00 14.71 13.61
CA GLY A 20 -2.72 14.59 14.87
C GLY A 20 -3.27 13.18 15.11
N ILE A 21 -3.89 12.59 14.10
CA ILE A 21 -4.34 11.18 14.12
C ILE A 21 -3.14 10.25 14.29
N GLY A 22 -2.07 10.44 13.51
CA GLY A 22 -0.85 9.62 13.61
C GLY A 22 -0.28 9.61 15.04
N ILE A 23 -0.16 10.77 15.67
CA ILE A 23 0.33 10.90 17.05
C ILE A 23 -0.66 10.27 18.04
N CYS A 24 -1.97 10.51 17.88
CA CYS A 24 -3.00 9.97 18.77
C CYS A 24 -3.04 8.42 18.76
N PHE A 25 -2.82 7.81 17.59
CA PHE A 25 -2.77 6.36 17.43
C PHE A 25 -1.38 5.76 17.61
N THR A 26 -0.35 6.57 17.89
CA THR A 26 0.99 6.07 18.21
C THR A 26 0.95 5.39 19.58
N ARG A 27 0.74 4.07 19.59
CA ARG A 27 1.00 3.24 20.76
C ARG A 27 2.52 3.04 20.88
N ILE A 28 3.06 3.26 22.08
CA ILE A 28 4.43 2.87 22.42
C ILE A 28 4.46 1.34 22.45
N SER A 29 4.77 0.74 21.31
CA SER A 29 4.96 -0.72 21.21
C SER A 29 6.28 -1.10 21.85
N THR A 30 6.27 -2.19 22.61
CA THR A 30 7.44 -2.63 23.39
C THR A 30 8.34 -3.56 22.59
N SER A 31 7.87 -4.07 21.44
CA SER A 31 8.62 -4.95 20.55
C SER A 31 8.45 -4.60 19.06
N PHE A 32 9.50 -4.83 18.26
CA PHE A 32 9.48 -4.63 16.81
C PHE A 32 8.38 -5.48 16.11
N ARG A 33 8.07 -6.65 16.67
CA ARG A 33 7.02 -7.53 16.16
C ARG A 33 5.63 -6.94 16.37
N GLU A 34 5.38 -6.39 17.55
CA GLU A 34 4.13 -5.70 17.89
C GLU A 34 3.95 -4.43 17.03
N TYR A 35 5.04 -3.72 16.71
CA TYR A 35 5.03 -2.62 15.75
C TYR A 35 4.69 -3.07 14.31
N ALA A 36 5.33 -4.15 13.84
CA ALA A 36 5.22 -4.59 12.44
C ALA A 36 3.92 -5.36 12.13
N LEU A 37 3.41 -6.14 13.10
CA LEU A 37 2.18 -6.91 12.94
C LEU A 37 0.94 -6.16 13.45
N GLY A 38 1.11 -5.17 14.33
CA GLY A 38 0.02 -4.57 15.08
C GLY A 38 -0.62 -5.57 16.06
N ASP A 39 -1.69 -5.12 16.72
CA ASP A 39 -2.59 -6.04 17.40
C ASP A 39 -3.31 -6.89 16.33
N GLN A 40 -3.23 -8.22 16.41
CA GLN A 40 -3.77 -9.11 15.37
C GLN A 40 -5.31 -9.05 15.27
N GLU A 41 -5.98 -8.34 16.19
CA GLU A 41 -7.43 -8.11 16.21
C GLU A 41 -7.89 -6.90 15.39
N LEU A 42 -7.21 -6.56 14.30
CA LEU A 42 -7.71 -5.54 13.38
C LEU A 42 -9.08 -5.96 12.84
N HIS A 43 -10.12 -5.22 13.23
CA HIS A 43 -11.46 -5.37 12.67
C HIS A 43 -11.43 -5.30 11.14
N THR A 44 -12.32 -6.05 10.48
CA THR A 44 -12.38 -6.18 9.02
C THR A 44 -12.53 -4.83 8.29
N ALA A 45 -13.22 -3.86 8.89
CA ALA A 45 -13.44 -2.54 8.28
C ALA A 45 -12.16 -1.70 8.13
N PRO A 46 -11.37 -1.45 9.19
CA PRO A 46 -10.04 -0.82 9.08
C PRO A 46 -9.10 -1.51 8.09
N LEU A 47 -9.12 -2.85 8.05
CA LEU A 47 -8.30 -3.64 7.14
C LEU A 47 -8.68 -3.38 5.67
N ILE A 48 -9.98 -3.44 5.35
CA ILE A 48 -10.49 -3.14 4.01
C ILE A 48 -10.17 -1.70 3.62
N GLY A 49 -10.31 -0.75 4.54
CA GLY A 49 -9.97 0.66 4.30
C GLY A 49 -8.51 0.83 3.89
N THR A 50 -7.59 0.23 4.65
CA THR A 50 -6.14 0.27 4.37
C THR A 50 -5.81 -0.42 3.04
N LEU A 51 -6.44 -1.56 2.76
CA LEU A 51 -6.29 -2.26 1.49
C LEU A 51 -6.71 -1.36 0.32
N LEU A 52 -7.87 -0.70 0.43
CA LEU A 52 -8.39 0.19 -0.60
C LEU A 52 -7.44 1.39 -0.81
N THR A 53 -6.92 1.98 0.26
CA THR A 53 -5.94 3.06 0.20
C THR A 53 -4.65 2.63 -0.52
N LEU A 54 -4.15 1.42 -0.28
CA LEU A 54 -2.97 0.90 -0.97
C LEU A 54 -3.22 0.73 -2.48
N ILE A 55 -4.41 0.28 -2.86
CA ILE A 55 -4.78 0.01 -4.26
C ILE A 55 -4.98 1.31 -5.06
N TYR A 56 -5.63 2.30 -4.43
CA TYR A 56 -6.03 3.57 -5.07
C TYR A 56 -5.15 4.75 -4.64
N GLY A 57 -3.94 4.49 -4.15
CA GLY A 57 -3.00 5.53 -3.74
C GLY A 57 -2.70 6.54 -4.84
N GLY A 58 -2.24 7.75 -4.47
CA GLY A 58 -2.11 8.90 -5.37
C GLY A 58 -1.34 8.65 -6.67
N GLY A 59 -0.34 7.75 -6.66
CA GLY A 59 0.38 7.37 -7.87
C GLY A 59 -0.50 6.71 -8.95
N ARG A 60 -1.45 5.88 -8.54
CA ARG A 60 -2.40 5.20 -9.44
C ARG A 60 -3.42 6.17 -10.02
N LEU A 61 -3.85 7.15 -9.23
CA LEU A 61 -4.77 8.20 -9.67
C LEU A 61 -4.12 9.10 -10.73
N MET A 62 -2.88 9.56 -10.51
CA MET A 62 -2.17 10.41 -11.47
C MET A 62 -1.98 9.71 -12.82
N ILE A 63 -1.49 8.47 -12.81
CA ILE A 63 -1.30 7.67 -14.03
C ILE A 63 -2.65 7.37 -14.68
N GLY A 64 -3.67 7.05 -13.88
CA GLY A 64 -5.02 6.81 -14.37
C GLY A 64 -5.58 7.98 -15.16
N VAL A 65 -5.48 9.20 -14.63
CA VAL A 65 -5.99 10.41 -15.31
C VAL A 65 -5.27 10.64 -16.64
N GLU A 66 -3.94 10.58 -16.64
CA GLU A 66 -3.13 10.76 -17.85
C GLU A 66 -3.50 9.73 -18.93
N GLN A 67 -3.54 8.46 -18.56
CA GLN A 67 -3.81 7.37 -19.50
C GLN A 67 -5.26 7.37 -20.00
N ILE A 68 -6.23 7.80 -19.18
CA ILE A 68 -7.62 8.01 -19.65
C ILE A 68 -7.69 9.15 -20.67
N HIS A 69 -6.89 10.22 -20.50
CA HIS A 69 -6.83 11.28 -21.50
C HIS A 69 -6.24 10.80 -22.83
N HIS A 70 -5.24 9.91 -22.81
CA HIS A 70 -4.62 9.39 -24.02
C HIS A 70 -5.39 8.26 -24.71
N PHE A 71 -5.95 7.33 -23.94
CA PHE A 71 -6.55 6.09 -24.46
C PHE A 71 -8.08 6.04 -24.30
N GLY A 72 -8.68 7.02 -23.62
CA GLY A 72 -10.13 7.14 -23.44
C GLY A 72 -10.75 5.97 -22.67
N LEU A 73 -11.95 5.57 -23.09
CA LEU A 73 -12.74 4.50 -22.46
C LEU A 73 -12.05 3.13 -22.46
N SER A 74 -11.17 2.85 -23.42
CA SER A 74 -10.46 1.57 -23.50
C SER A 74 -9.60 1.32 -22.25
N TRP A 75 -8.99 2.38 -21.71
CA TRP A 75 -8.19 2.31 -20.49
C TRP A 75 -9.03 2.05 -19.24
N ILE A 76 -10.28 2.52 -19.21
CA ILE A 76 -11.20 2.26 -18.11
C ILE A 76 -11.54 0.76 -18.03
N PHE A 77 -11.86 0.14 -19.17
CA PHE A 77 -12.06 -1.31 -19.23
C PHE A 77 -10.81 -2.08 -18.82
N PHE A 78 -9.63 -1.61 -19.26
CA PHE A 78 -8.35 -2.22 -18.88
C PHE A 78 -8.08 -2.12 -17.38
N ILE A 79 -8.32 -0.97 -16.75
CA ILE A 79 -8.18 -0.77 -15.29
C ILE A 79 -9.13 -1.69 -14.53
N LEU A 80 -10.40 -1.78 -14.96
CA LEU A 80 -11.38 -2.63 -14.30
C LEU A 80 -10.94 -4.10 -14.34
N LEU A 81 -10.53 -4.59 -15.51
CA LEU A 81 -10.09 -5.97 -15.68
C LEU A 81 -8.81 -6.26 -14.87
N ASN A 82 -7.82 -5.35 -14.93
CA ASN A 82 -6.56 -5.48 -14.18
C ASN A 82 -6.71 -5.29 -12.69
N SER A 83 -7.76 -4.62 -12.22
CA SER A 83 -7.99 -4.49 -10.79
C SER A 83 -8.70 -5.73 -10.28
N PHE A 84 -9.80 -6.17 -10.91
CA PHE A 84 -10.60 -7.29 -10.39
C PHE A 84 -9.88 -8.64 -10.39
N LEU A 85 -9.27 -9.03 -11.52
CA LEU A 85 -8.69 -10.36 -11.67
C LEU A 85 -7.60 -10.70 -10.63
N PRO A 86 -6.56 -9.87 -10.41
CA PRO A 86 -5.52 -10.20 -9.45
C PRO A 86 -6.04 -10.20 -8.00
N TYR A 87 -6.93 -9.29 -7.60
CA TYR A 87 -7.49 -9.34 -6.24
C TYR A 87 -8.34 -10.58 -6.01
N TRP A 88 -9.04 -11.06 -7.04
CA TRP A 88 -9.81 -12.28 -6.94
C TRP A 88 -8.91 -13.51 -6.76
N ILE A 89 -7.82 -13.61 -7.52
CA ILE A 89 -6.81 -14.67 -7.38
C ILE A 89 -6.12 -14.59 -6.01
N ILE A 90 -5.75 -13.38 -5.56
CA ILE A 90 -5.12 -13.17 -4.25
C ILE A 90 -6.08 -13.54 -3.12
N SER A 91 -7.38 -13.26 -3.25
CA SER A 91 -8.39 -13.65 -2.25
C SER A 91 -8.43 -15.16 -2.05
N TRP A 92 -8.35 -15.94 -3.13
CA TRP A 92 -8.23 -17.40 -3.04
C TRP A 92 -6.94 -17.84 -2.33
N LEU A 93 -5.82 -17.17 -2.64
CA LEU A 93 -4.55 -17.47 -2.00
C LEU A 93 -4.54 -17.09 -0.52
N ALA A 94 -5.21 -16.00 -0.14
CA ALA A 94 -5.32 -15.51 1.23
C ALA A 94 -5.93 -16.56 2.17
N LEU A 95 -6.89 -17.36 1.69
CA LEU A 95 -7.46 -18.50 2.45
C LEU A 95 -6.40 -19.55 2.84
N ARG A 96 -5.29 -19.64 2.10
CA ARG A 96 -4.18 -20.56 2.39
C ARG A 96 -3.00 -19.88 3.10
N MET A 97 -3.09 -18.59 3.39
CA MET A 97 -1.99 -17.83 4.02
C MET A 97 -1.95 -17.94 5.55
N THR A 98 -2.92 -18.62 6.18
CA THR A 98 -3.00 -18.85 7.63
C THR A 98 -1.66 -19.27 8.28
N PRO A 99 -0.90 -20.26 7.76
CA PRO A 99 0.39 -20.64 8.37
C PRO A 99 1.50 -19.60 8.20
N PHE A 100 1.35 -18.66 7.26
CA PHE A 100 2.31 -17.61 6.96
C PHE A 100 2.02 -16.29 7.69
N MET A 101 0.86 -16.15 8.34
CA MET A 101 0.48 -14.94 9.10
C MET A 101 1.41 -14.66 10.30
N SER A 102 2.16 -15.68 10.75
CA SER A 102 3.14 -15.54 11.83
C SER A 102 4.47 -14.91 11.40
N ASN A 103 4.76 -14.87 10.10
CA ASN A 103 6.00 -14.34 9.55
C ASN A 103 5.92 -12.81 9.43
N LEU A 104 7.03 -12.12 9.68
CA LEU A 104 7.09 -10.65 9.68
C LEU A 104 7.12 -10.03 8.28
N SER A 105 7.47 -10.82 7.26
CA SER A 105 7.64 -10.30 5.90
C SER A 105 7.41 -11.39 4.85
N MET A 106 7.09 -10.97 3.63
CA MET A 106 6.94 -11.87 2.49
C MET A 106 8.24 -12.63 2.18
N SER A 107 9.40 -12.00 2.40
CA SER A 107 10.72 -12.64 2.20
C SER A 107 10.96 -13.75 3.22
N GLU A 108 10.48 -13.61 4.46
CA GLU A 108 10.55 -14.65 5.48
C GLU A 108 9.65 -15.85 5.13
N SER A 109 8.43 -15.59 4.63
CA SER A 109 7.55 -16.66 4.11
C SER A 109 8.21 -17.46 2.98
N ILE A 110 8.86 -16.77 2.04
CA ILE A 110 9.60 -17.41 0.94
C ILE A 110 10.83 -18.17 1.48
N GLY A 111 11.53 -17.60 2.46
CA GLY A 111 12.65 -18.24 3.12
C GLY A 111 12.30 -19.53 3.84
N ARG A 112 11.10 -19.59 4.41
CA ARG A 112 10.59 -20.77 5.12
C ARG A 112 10.28 -21.94 4.18
N VAL A 113 9.88 -21.66 2.94
CA VAL A 113 9.55 -22.69 1.93
C VAL A 113 10.77 -23.09 1.10
N TYR A 114 11.59 -22.12 0.69
CA TYR A 114 12.65 -22.33 -0.30
C TYR A 114 14.08 -22.18 0.26
N GLY A 115 14.24 -21.84 1.53
CA GLY A 115 15.54 -21.74 2.21
C GLY A 115 16.16 -20.33 2.22
N LYS A 116 17.43 -20.25 2.65
CA LYS A 116 18.11 -18.98 2.97
C LYS A 116 18.38 -18.10 1.75
N TYR A 117 18.78 -18.68 0.61
CA TYR A 117 19.16 -17.88 -0.57
C TYR A 117 17.97 -17.13 -1.19
N PRO A 118 16.80 -17.75 -1.43
CA PRO A 118 15.63 -17.03 -1.95
C PRO A 118 15.12 -15.93 -1.01
N ARG A 119 15.25 -16.10 0.33
CA ARG A 119 14.90 -15.07 1.31
C ARG A 119 15.69 -13.78 1.10
N ILE A 120 17.01 -13.90 0.92
CA ILE A 120 17.92 -12.76 0.78
C ILE A 120 17.65 -12.05 -0.55
N ILE A 121 17.55 -12.81 -1.65
CA ILE A 121 17.25 -12.27 -2.98
C ILE A 121 15.93 -11.51 -2.97
N MET A 122 14.88 -12.09 -2.36
CA MET A 122 13.58 -11.44 -2.29
C MET A 122 13.61 -10.19 -1.40
N GLY A 123 14.36 -10.21 -0.29
CA GLY A 123 14.54 -9.04 0.55
C GLY A 123 15.14 -7.85 -0.21
N TYR A 124 16.21 -8.11 -0.98
CA TYR A 124 16.81 -7.08 -1.84
C TYR A 124 15.85 -6.62 -2.94
N LEU A 125 15.15 -7.54 -3.60
CA LEU A 125 14.21 -7.20 -4.65
C LEU A 125 13.10 -6.28 -4.12
N ILE A 126 12.49 -6.59 -2.96
CA ILE A 126 11.44 -5.76 -2.36
C ILE A 126 11.97 -4.37 -1.99
N PHE A 127 13.22 -4.28 -1.51
CA PHE A 127 13.83 -2.99 -1.15
C PHE A 127 14.14 -2.12 -2.37
N PHE A 128 14.68 -2.72 -3.44
CA PHE A 128 15.12 -2.00 -4.63
C PHE A 128 14.00 -1.70 -5.64
N LEU A 129 12.95 -2.53 -5.72
CA LEU A 129 11.90 -2.37 -6.74
C LEU A 129 11.12 -1.04 -6.64
N PRO A 130 10.73 -0.54 -5.45
CA PRO A 130 10.12 0.78 -5.32
C PRO A 130 11.09 1.91 -5.70
N LEU A 131 12.39 1.73 -5.41
CA LEU A 131 13.43 2.70 -5.75
C LEU A 131 13.61 2.82 -7.28
N LEU A 132 13.53 1.70 -7.99
CA LEU A 132 13.63 1.67 -9.46
C LEU A 132 12.40 2.29 -10.15
N ARG A 133 11.25 2.36 -9.49
CA ARG A 133 10.06 3.03 -10.03
C ARG A 133 10.07 4.56 -9.91
N LEU A 134 10.93 5.13 -9.07
CA LEU A 134 11.09 6.58 -8.94
C LEU A 134 11.68 7.28 -10.18
N PRO A 135 12.74 6.76 -10.85
CA PRO A 135 13.32 7.43 -12.03
C PRO A 135 12.44 7.41 -13.27
N PHE A 136 11.54 6.42 -13.43
CA PHE A 136 10.68 6.30 -14.61
C PHE A 136 9.50 7.29 -14.64
N LYS A 137 9.30 8.10 -13.60
CA LYS A 137 8.22 9.10 -13.54
C LYS A 137 8.71 10.54 -13.79
N LEU A 138 10.02 10.73 -14.00
CA LEU A 138 10.68 12.03 -14.21
C LEU A 138 11.16 12.22 -15.67
N MET A 139 10.85 11.28 -16.56
CA MET A 139 11.21 11.26 -17.98
C MET A 139 9.97 10.92 -18.80
#